data_AF-A0A1F7FK69-F1
#
_entry.id   AF-A0A1F7FK69-F1
#
_cell.length_a   1.000
_cell.length_b   1.000
_cell.length_c   1.000
_cell.angle_alpha   90.00
_cell.angle_beta   90.00
_cell.angle_gamma   90.00
#
_symmetry.space_group_name_H-M   'P 1'
#
loop_
_entity.id
_entity.type
_entity.pdbx_description
1 polymer ?
#
loop_
_entity_poly.entity_id
_entity_poly.type
_entity_poly.pdbx_seq_one_letter_code
_entity_poly.pdbx_strand_id
1 'polypeptide(L)'
;MYFLFFSLFLASVPVFAVCGADTSVSFQLPSIPGHLLTIDQIEYKGAFRLPTGGVTPLTWQFGGQGLTFYPKGDPNGPDDGYPGSLFGLGHGYGYTISEISIPVPVISTTKNVNELNHAQTLQPFINVKSGCAVSGDVPPLTTQPHALGYLPKQGDQDTDKLYFSGYGDGYAPTEEWSRGWCSIDLSNPNPAGMWTLGTYSNFVAGNSYFQIPTEWANQYCPGKVLAIGGSYASTCGRLGCFKGPSLFAISPWTQGGPPAPGTALLYTKLLEYNDTHPIDAHVQDADSYVGGGWVEYGGKTAVIFFGKKDAGESYYGYPKNDSGHVVYDGDSTCKCTAVNCAGETYCWKTEGACGSGRGWTADWPRACIYLFDPDDIAMVAQGTMQPYEPKPYARFDFTDQIFDPGLQKRRIVSGAVDNEHGLFYAAEYQADGYAPIIHVFKVSGNVSVNNKDGSINKNVRITARPNPCNSSTVITITGMGTGLSYVDVYSVNGSRVNHVPIRNARPGLVTMIWDGNKQPSGIYIIKASIGECMVCKRLILMR
;
A
#
# COMPACT_ATOMS: atom_id res chain seq x y z
N MET A 1 3.78 -74.98 -3.24
CA MET A 1 2.66 -74.20 -3.84
C MET A 1 2.75 -72.81 -3.24
N TYR A 2 3.30 -71.87 -4.01
CA TYR A 2 3.65 -70.52 -3.59
C TYR A 2 2.40 -69.63 -3.54
N PHE A 3 2.18 -68.91 -2.43
CA PHE A 3 1.23 -67.79 -2.38
C PHE A 3 1.95 -66.52 -2.83
N LEU A 4 1.50 -65.95 -3.95
CA LEU A 4 1.95 -64.66 -4.48
C LEU A 4 1.32 -63.52 -3.66
N PHE A 5 2.15 -62.65 -3.11
CA PHE A 5 1.77 -61.31 -2.66
C PHE A 5 1.67 -60.38 -3.87
N PHE A 6 0.48 -59.82 -4.12
CA PHE A 6 0.30 -58.67 -5.00
C PHE A 6 0.42 -57.38 -4.16
N SER A 7 1.52 -56.66 -4.31
CA SER A 7 1.68 -55.32 -3.76
C SER A 7 1.00 -54.30 -4.70
N LEU A 8 -0.12 -53.72 -4.27
CA LEU A 8 -0.69 -52.53 -4.91
C LEU A 8 0.22 -51.33 -4.59
N PHE A 9 0.97 -50.83 -5.57
CA PHE A 9 1.55 -49.49 -5.52
C PHE A 9 0.44 -48.47 -5.75
N LEU A 10 -0.10 -47.91 -4.66
CA LEU A 10 -0.80 -46.63 -4.71
C LEU A 10 0.27 -45.55 -4.94
N ALA A 11 0.34 -45.03 -6.16
CA ALA A 11 1.08 -43.81 -6.44
C ALA A 11 0.39 -42.66 -5.70
N SER A 12 0.91 -42.33 -4.52
CA SER A 12 0.61 -41.08 -3.85
C SER A 12 1.11 -39.94 -4.73
N VAL A 13 0.20 -39.24 -5.39
CA VAL A 13 0.48 -37.89 -5.90
C VAL A 13 0.89 -37.09 -4.68
N PRO A 14 2.11 -36.52 -4.61
CA PRO A 14 2.48 -35.70 -3.48
C PRO A 14 1.57 -34.47 -3.51
N VAL A 15 0.68 -34.38 -2.52
CA VAL A 15 0.06 -33.11 -2.18
C VAL A 15 1.21 -32.25 -1.68
N PHE A 16 1.69 -31.34 -2.52
CA PHE A 16 2.67 -30.35 -2.11
C PHE A 16 2.12 -29.64 -0.87
N ALA A 17 2.86 -29.74 0.23
CA ALA A 17 2.61 -28.92 1.39
C ALA A 17 2.77 -27.46 0.94
N VAL A 18 1.65 -26.78 0.75
CA VAL A 18 1.61 -25.32 0.67
C VAL A 18 2.34 -24.84 1.92
N CYS A 19 3.40 -24.04 1.76
CA CYS A 19 4.02 -23.34 2.88
C CYS A 19 2.92 -22.55 3.60
N GLY A 20 2.39 -23.14 4.67
CA GLY A 20 1.36 -22.54 5.49
C GLY A 20 2.04 -21.53 6.41
N ALA A 21 2.19 -20.29 5.93
CA ALA A 21 2.32 -19.16 6.81
C ALA A 21 0.95 -18.48 6.89
N ASP A 22 0.47 -18.25 8.10
CA ASP A 22 -0.64 -17.34 8.34
C ASP A 22 -0.13 -15.93 7.96
N THR A 23 -0.50 -15.48 6.76
CA THR A 23 0.30 -14.59 5.91
C THR A 23 -0.23 -13.16 5.87
N SER A 24 -1.36 -12.86 6.51
CA SER A 24 -1.88 -11.50 6.55
C SER A 24 -1.15 -10.69 7.63
N VAL A 25 -0.41 -9.67 7.19
CA VAL A 25 0.21 -8.70 8.09
C VAL A 25 -0.73 -7.54 8.42
N SER A 26 -2.01 -7.61 8.03
CA SER A 26 -2.95 -6.53 8.30
C SER A 26 -3.19 -6.38 9.80
N PHE A 27 -3.17 -5.14 10.28
CA PHE A 27 -3.54 -4.82 11.65
C PHE A 27 -4.25 -3.47 11.72
N GLN A 28 -4.95 -3.25 12.82
CA GLN A 28 -5.49 -1.96 13.22
C GLN A 28 -5.52 -1.91 14.75
N LEU A 29 -5.17 -0.78 15.34
CA LEU A 29 -5.25 -0.60 16.79
C LEU A 29 -6.71 -0.82 17.26
N PRO A 30 -6.91 -1.44 18.43
CA PRO A 30 -8.24 -1.81 18.92
C PRO A 30 -9.12 -0.60 19.23
N SER A 31 -8.51 0.55 19.50
CA SER A 31 -9.18 1.83 19.72
C SER A 31 -8.47 2.89 18.90
N ILE A 32 -9.16 3.46 17.93
CA ILE A 32 -8.68 4.57 17.10
C ILE A 32 -9.68 5.72 17.15
N PRO A 33 -9.23 6.98 17.16
CA PRO A 33 -10.09 8.15 17.06
C PRO A 33 -11.08 8.05 15.90
N GLY A 34 -12.32 8.51 16.13
CA GLY A 34 -13.42 8.36 15.17
C GLY A 34 -13.22 9.13 13.85
N HIS A 35 -12.30 10.09 13.80
CA HIS A 35 -11.96 10.84 12.60
C HIS A 35 -10.90 10.12 11.72
N LEU A 36 -10.26 9.06 12.20
CA LEU A 36 -9.29 8.31 11.41
C LEU A 36 -9.98 7.36 10.43
N LEU A 37 -9.38 7.23 9.25
CA LEU A 37 -9.74 6.22 8.26
C LEU A 37 -9.44 4.83 8.80
N THR A 38 -10.37 3.90 8.70
CA THR A 38 -10.18 2.53 9.17
C THR A 38 -10.03 1.57 7.99
N ILE A 39 -9.37 0.42 8.18
CA ILE A 39 -9.11 -0.54 7.09
C ILE A 39 -10.41 -1.14 6.52
N ASP A 40 -11.46 -1.27 7.34
CA ASP A 40 -12.80 -1.70 6.95
C ASP A 40 -13.54 -0.67 6.10
N GLN A 41 -13.03 0.56 6.04
CA GLN A 41 -13.55 1.61 5.19
C GLN A 41 -12.85 1.66 3.83
N ILE A 42 -11.78 0.88 3.59
CA ILE A 42 -11.09 0.82 2.30
C ILE A 42 -11.70 -0.29 1.44
N GLU A 43 -12.40 0.10 0.39
CA GLU A 43 -13.06 -0.81 -0.55
C GLU A 43 -12.25 -0.95 -1.84
N TYR A 44 -11.93 -2.18 -2.24
CA TYR A 44 -11.28 -2.43 -3.54
C TYR A 44 -12.28 -2.30 -4.69
N LYS A 45 -11.92 -1.50 -5.70
CA LYS A 45 -12.75 -1.25 -6.89
C LYS A 45 -12.30 -1.99 -8.13
N GLY A 46 -11.14 -2.66 -8.09
CA GLY A 46 -10.58 -3.37 -9.23
C GLY A 46 -9.26 -2.76 -9.70
N ALA A 47 -8.87 -3.09 -10.91
CA ALA A 47 -7.67 -2.55 -11.54
C ALA A 47 -7.93 -2.15 -13.01
N PHE A 48 -6.99 -1.41 -13.58
CA PHE A 48 -6.94 -1.11 -15.01
C PHE A 48 -5.49 -1.14 -15.52
N ARG A 49 -5.31 -1.29 -16.83
CA ARG A 49 -4.00 -1.36 -17.47
C ARG A 49 -3.59 0.00 -18.02
N LEU A 50 -2.28 0.20 -18.09
CA LEU A 50 -1.68 1.35 -18.75
C LEU A 50 -1.71 1.22 -20.29
N PRO A 51 -1.58 2.34 -21.03
CA PRO A 51 -1.46 2.31 -22.47
C PRO A 51 -0.34 1.36 -22.96
N THR A 52 -0.64 0.55 -23.97
CA THR A 52 0.33 -0.38 -24.55
C THR A 52 1.13 0.26 -25.69
N GLY A 53 2.33 -0.27 -25.96
CA GLY A 53 3.17 0.16 -27.08
C GLY A 53 4.22 1.20 -26.68
N GLY A 54 4.66 1.98 -27.67
CA GLY A 54 5.78 2.91 -27.55
C GLY A 54 7.14 2.27 -27.84
N VAL A 55 8.19 3.09 -27.79
CA VAL A 55 9.58 2.66 -27.97
C VAL A 55 10.37 3.08 -26.75
N THR A 56 11.18 2.18 -26.19
CA THR A 56 11.98 2.51 -25.01
C THR A 56 12.91 3.71 -25.29
N PRO A 57 12.93 4.74 -24.43
CA PRO A 57 12.31 4.81 -23.09
C PRO A 57 10.92 5.49 -23.03
N LEU A 58 10.29 5.81 -24.16
CA LEU A 58 8.95 6.40 -24.28
C LEU A 58 7.87 5.30 -24.21
N THR A 59 7.81 4.59 -23.08
CA THR A 59 6.86 3.50 -22.84
C THR A 59 6.61 3.33 -21.34
N TRP A 60 5.53 2.64 -20.98
CA TRP A 60 5.20 2.26 -19.60
C TRP A 60 5.90 0.98 -19.12
N GLN A 61 6.60 0.26 -20.01
CA GLN A 61 7.39 -0.91 -19.59
C GLN A 61 8.42 -0.51 -18.52
N PHE A 62 8.50 -1.27 -17.43
CA PHE A 62 9.35 -0.98 -16.26
C PHE A 62 9.10 0.40 -15.63
N GLY A 63 7.94 1.01 -15.87
CA GLY A 63 7.55 2.31 -15.33
C GLY A 63 6.61 2.21 -14.12
N GLY A 64 5.73 3.21 -13.96
CA GLY A 64 4.71 3.26 -12.90
C GLY A 64 5.23 3.72 -11.53
N GLN A 65 6.52 4.03 -11.44
CA GLN A 65 7.08 4.82 -10.35
C GLN A 65 6.50 6.23 -10.40
N GLY A 66 6.44 6.93 -9.27
CA GLY A 66 5.93 8.31 -9.20
C GLY A 66 4.58 8.53 -9.88
N LEU A 67 3.50 8.21 -9.18
CA LEU A 67 2.13 8.45 -9.62
C LEU A 67 1.54 9.66 -8.88
N THR A 68 0.81 10.54 -9.57
CA THR A 68 0.05 11.62 -8.94
C THR A 68 -1.26 11.89 -9.66
N PHE A 69 -2.29 12.28 -8.90
CA PHE A 69 -3.62 12.57 -9.41
C PHE A 69 -3.73 14.03 -9.84
N TYR A 70 -4.38 14.26 -10.97
CA TYR A 70 -4.70 15.60 -11.47
C TYR A 70 -6.22 15.77 -11.59
N PRO A 71 -6.86 16.57 -10.70
CA PRO A 71 -8.32 16.68 -10.64
C PRO A 71 -8.97 17.33 -11.86
N LYS A 72 -8.22 18.18 -12.59
CA LYS A 72 -8.72 18.85 -13.81
C LYS A 72 -8.36 18.08 -15.09
N GLY A 73 -7.76 16.91 -14.95
CA GLY A 73 -7.44 16.02 -16.06
C GLY A 73 -8.69 15.45 -16.70
N ASP A 74 -8.54 14.98 -17.94
CA ASP A 74 -9.61 14.34 -18.71
C ASP A 74 -11.01 15.02 -18.61
N PRO A 75 -11.13 16.35 -18.85
CA PRO A 75 -12.38 17.08 -18.63
C PRO A 75 -13.53 16.66 -19.57
N ASN A 76 -13.22 15.91 -20.63
CA ASN A 76 -14.19 15.35 -21.57
C ASN A 76 -14.37 13.83 -21.38
N GLY A 77 -13.82 13.28 -20.31
CA GLY A 77 -13.98 11.89 -19.93
C GLY A 77 -15.43 11.54 -19.61
N PRO A 78 -15.77 10.23 -19.61
CA PRO A 78 -17.11 9.78 -19.26
C PRO A 78 -17.44 10.10 -17.78
N ASP A 79 -18.72 10.36 -17.49
CA ASP A 79 -19.22 10.44 -16.11
C ASP A 79 -19.45 9.04 -15.55
N ASP A 80 -18.35 8.33 -15.27
CA ASP A 80 -18.33 6.93 -14.84
C ASP A 80 -17.90 6.75 -13.36
N GLY A 81 -17.70 7.87 -12.65
CA GLY A 81 -17.25 7.91 -11.27
C GLY A 81 -15.73 7.91 -11.07
N TYR A 82 -14.94 8.01 -12.15
CA TYR A 82 -13.48 8.08 -12.12
C TYR A 82 -12.96 9.32 -12.90
N PRO A 83 -13.30 10.54 -12.45
CA PRO A 83 -12.88 11.76 -13.13
C PRO A 83 -11.39 12.04 -12.94
N GLY A 84 -10.88 13.02 -13.70
CA GLY A 84 -9.49 13.43 -13.60
C GLY A 84 -8.55 12.52 -14.40
N SER A 85 -7.27 12.65 -14.12
CA SER A 85 -6.23 11.87 -14.78
C SER A 85 -5.10 11.53 -13.83
N LEU A 86 -4.17 10.68 -14.28
CA LEU A 86 -2.94 10.39 -13.57
C LEU A 86 -1.74 10.84 -14.41
N PHE A 87 -0.82 11.56 -13.77
CA PHE A 87 0.54 11.66 -14.27
C PHE A 87 1.38 10.54 -13.67
N GLY A 88 2.24 9.93 -14.48
CA GLY A 88 3.11 8.84 -14.05
C GLY A 88 4.48 8.89 -14.73
N LEU A 89 5.46 8.23 -14.11
CA LEU A 89 6.78 8.05 -14.72
C LEU A 89 6.78 6.84 -15.66
N GLY A 90 7.33 7.05 -16.85
CA GLY A 90 7.56 6.01 -17.86
C GLY A 90 8.72 5.09 -17.49
N HIS A 91 9.37 4.52 -18.51
CA HIS A 91 10.41 3.51 -18.34
C HIS A 91 11.48 3.88 -17.30
N GLY A 92 11.94 2.86 -16.56
CA GLY A 92 12.99 2.84 -15.52
C GLY A 92 14.37 3.43 -15.83
N TYR A 93 14.55 4.17 -16.93
CA TYR A 93 15.76 4.97 -17.19
C TYR A 93 15.47 6.15 -18.14
N GLY A 94 14.19 6.40 -18.43
CA GLY A 94 13.74 7.36 -19.42
C GLY A 94 13.70 8.80 -18.95
N TYR A 95 13.62 9.02 -17.63
CA TYR A 95 13.32 10.34 -17.05
C TYR A 95 12.04 10.93 -17.65
N THR A 96 11.08 10.05 -17.98
CA THR A 96 9.90 10.43 -18.76
C THR A 96 8.65 10.53 -17.90
N ILE A 97 7.82 11.53 -18.19
CA ILE A 97 6.50 11.74 -17.59
C ILE A 97 5.46 11.68 -18.71
N SER A 98 4.31 11.06 -18.46
CA SER A 98 3.13 11.09 -19.34
C SER A 98 1.86 11.18 -18.50
N GLU A 99 0.77 11.67 -19.10
CA GLU A 99 -0.56 11.72 -18.51
C GLU A 99 -1.47 10.66 -19.14
N ILE A 100 -2.26 9.99 -18.31
CA ILE A 100 -3.21 8.96 -18.72
C ILE A 100 -4.60 9.21 -18.15
N SER A 101 -5.64 8.80 -18.88
CA SER A 101 -7.00 8.75 -18.36
C SER A 101 -7.19 7.65 -17.31
N ILE A 102 -8.31 7.71 -16.59
CA ILE A 102 -8.68 6.72 -15.57
C ILE A 102 -9.95 6.02 -16.05
N PRO A 103 -9.87 4.78 -16.60
CA PRO A 103 -11.06 4.03 -16.97
C PRO A 103 -11.71 3.40 -15.73
N VAL A 104 -12.98 3.01 -15.84
CA VAL A 104 -13.65 2.16 -14.84
C VAL A 104 -12.76 0.94 -14.51
N PRO A 105 -12.32 0.75 -13.25
CA PRO A 105 -11.55 -0.40 -12.84
C PRO A 105 -12.41 -1.67 -12.85
N VAL A 106 -11.76 -2.81 -13.14
CA VAL A 106 -12.43 -4.11 -13.21
C VAL A 106 -11.90 -5.03 -12.11
N ILE A 107 -12.81 -5.69 -11.40
CA ILE A 107 -12.46 -6.77 -10.47
C ILE A 107 -12.32 -8.06 -11.28
N SER A 108 -11.08 -8.46 -11.58
CA SER A 108 -10.79 -9.80 -12.11
C SER A 108 -10.65 -10.80 -10.97
N THR A 109 -11.59 -11.72 -10.85
CA THR A 109 -11.53 -12.80 -9.85
C THR A 109 -10.46 -13.86 -10.18
N THR A 110 -10.04 -13.91 -11.44
CA THR A 110 -9.06 -14.87 -11.97
C THR A 110 -7.64 -14.28 -12.08
N LYS A 111 -7.46 -12.99 -11.75
CA LYS A 111 -6.21 -12.23 -11.95
C LYS A 111 -5.75 -12.20 -13.40
N ASN A 112 -6.70 -12.17 -14.34
CA ASN A 112 -6.42 -12.09 -15.76
C ASN A 112 -6.39 -10.63 -16.22
N VAL A 113 -5.20 -10.12 -16.56
CA VAL A 113 -5.05 -8.76 -17.07
C VAL A 113 -5.89 -8.48 -18.32
N ASN A 114 -6.22 -9.49 -19.13
CA ASN A 114 -7.02 -9.28 -20.34
C ASN A 114 -8.50 -8.95 -20.05
N GLU A 115 -8.94 -9.08 -18.80
CA GLU A 115 -10.29 -8.64 -18.36
C GLU A 115 -10.34 -7.15 -18.00
N LEU A 116 -9.19 -6.50 -17.87
CA LEU A 116 -9.08 -5.12 -17.39
C LEU A 116 -9.25 -4.09 -18.52
N ASN A 117 -9.89 -2.97 -18.18
CA ASN A 117 -9.96 -1.80 -19.05
C ASN A 117 -8.59 -1.14 -19.25
N HIS A 118 -8.44 -0.39 -20.34
CA HIS A 118 -7.22 0.32 -20.71
C HIS A 118 -7.37 1.82 -20.51
N ALA A 119 -6.39 2.42 -19.83
CA ALA A 119 -6.21 3.86 -19.84
C ALA A 119 -5.74 4.33 -21.23
N GLN A 120 -6.04 5.59 -21.55
CA GLN A 120 -5.61 6.26 -22.77
C GLN A 120 -4.51 7.27 -22.45
N THR A 121 -3.55 7.44 -23.35
CA THR A 121 -2.56 8.52 -23.24
C THR A 121 -3.23 9.86 -23.55
N LEU A 122 -3.25 10.77 -22.58
CA LEU A 122 -3.78 12.13 -22.73
C LEU A 122 -2.67 13.10 -23.15
N GLN A 123 -1.49 12.97 -22.54
CA GLN A 123 -0.28 13.72 -22.93
C GLN A 123 0.88 12.75 -23.16
N PRO A 124 1.66 12.92 -24.25
CA PRO A 124 2.73 12.01 -24.60
C PRO A 124 3.90 12.07 -23.60
N PHE A 125 4.78 11.07 -23.67
CA PHE A 125 5.99 11.06 -22.85
C PHE A 125 6.91 12.23 -23.19
N ILE A 126 7.36 12.97 -22.16
CA ILE A 126 8.45 13.93 -22.26
C ILE A 126 9.58 13.61 -21.31
N ASN A 127 10.81 13.90 -21.72
CA ASN A 127 11.99 13.72 -20.89
C ASN A 127 12.27 15.01 -20.10
N VAL A 128 12.29 14.93 -18.76
CA VAL A 128 12.54 16.10 -17.90
C VAL A 128 14.03 16.34 -17.60
N LYS A 129 14.92 15.40 -17.92
CA LYS A 129 16.36 15.54 -17.66
C LYS A 129 16.99 16.65 -18.50
N SER A 130 16.62 16.75 -19.78
CA SER A 130 17.29 17.64 -20.74
C SER A 130 17.11 19.13 -20.46
N GLY A 131 16.04 19.54 -19.78
CA GLY A 131 15.82 20.96 -19.46
C GLY A 131 16.36 21.39 -18.10
N CYS A 132 16.88 20.49 -17.27
CA CYS A 132 17.48 20.82 -15.98
C CYS A 132 19.02 20.94 -16.02
N ALA A 133 19.64 21.17 -17.18
CA ALA A 133 21.11 21.29 -17.28
C ALA A 133 21.59 22.73 -17.01
N VAL A 134 22.74 22.89 -16.35
CA VAL A 134 23.48 24.16 -16.25
C VAL A 134 24.65 24.14 -17.23
N SER A 135 24.98 25.28 -17.82
CA SER A 135 26.18 25.44 -18.65
C SER A 135 27.46 25.35 -17.81
N GLY A 136 28.40 24.49 -18.21
CA GLY A 136 29.79 24.45 -17.72
C GLY A 136 29.96 23.81 -16.34
N ASP A 137 30.40 22.55 -16.31
CA ASP A 137 30.96 21.80 -15.17
C ASP A 137 30.00 21.22 -14.11
N VAL A 138 28.70 21.44 -14.21
CA VAL A 138 27.70 20.89 -13.29
C VAL A 138 26.96 19.72 -13.99
N PRO A 139 27.15 18.44 -13.58
CA PRO A 139 26.45 17.33 -14.22
C PRO A 139 24.92 17.49 -14.18
N PRO A 140 24.17 17.05 -15.22
CA PRO A 140 22.71 17.09 -15.23
C PRO A 140 22.12 16.27 -14.06
N LEU A 141 20.81 16.38 -13.80
CA LEU A 141 20.05 15.46 -12.92
C LEU A 141 20.66 14.06 -12.98
N THR A 142 21.30 13.64 -11.88
CA THR A 142 22.15 12.44 -11.85
C THR A 142 21.34 11.18 -11.56
N THR A 143 20.06 11.35 -11.23
CA THR A 143 19.20 10.32 -10.64
C THR A 143 17.88 10.22 -11.37
N GLN A 144 17.44 9.00 -11.64
CA GLN A 144 16.15 8.77 -12.27
C GLN A 144 15.03 9.21 -11.32
N PRO A 145 14.02 9.97 -11.77
CA PRO A 145 12.81 10.23 -11.00
C PRO A 145 12.16 8.93 -10.51
N HIS A 146 11.74 8.90 -9.26
CA HIS A 146 11.02 7.79 -8.61
C HIS A 146 9.72 8.25 -7.92
N ALA A 147 9.58 9.56 -7.69
CA ALA A 147 8.37 10.17 -7.14
C ALA A 147 7.90 11.33 -8.02
N LEU A 148 6.59 11.52 -8.04
CA LEU A 148 5.91 12.60 -8.76
C LEU A 148 4.77 13.13 -7.89
N GLY A 149 4.58 14.44 -7.86
CA GLY A 149 3.49 15.09 -7.14
C GLY A 149 2.96 16.30 -7.88
N TYR A 150 1.64 16.39 -8.02
CA TYR A 150 0.96 17.56 -8.51
C TYR A 150 0.71 18.56 -7.38
N LEU A 151 0.89 19.85 -7.68
CA LEU A 151 0.29 20.93 -6.90
C LEU A 151 -0.33 21.98 -7.83
N PRO A 152 -1.48 22.55 -7.44
CA PRO A 152 -1.93 23.81 -8.00
C PRO A 152 -0.84 24.88 -7.86
N LYS A 153 -0.81 25.85 -8.77
CA LYS A 153 0.18 26.94 -8.75
C LYS A 153 0.36 27.56 -7.36
N GLN A 154 1.61 27.74 -6.95
CA GLN A 154 2.01 28.29 -5.66
C GLN A 154 2.86 29.55 -5.82
N GLY A 155 2.79 30.47 -4.86
CA GLY A 155 3.56 31.73 -4.91
C GLY A 155 3.31 32.50 -6.21
N ASP A 156 4.39 32.93 -6.86
CA ASP A 156 4.33 33.68 -8.13
C ASP A 156 4.28 32.78 -9.37
N GLN A 157 3.98 31.49 -9.23
CA GLN A 157 3.84 30.59 -10.39
C GLN A 157 2.59 30.93 -11.22
N ASP A 158 2.75 31.00 -12.53
CA ASP A 158 1.63 31.24 -13.45
C ASP A 158 0.75 29.99 -13.68
N THR A 159 1.36 28.80 -13.58
CA THR A 159 0.73 27.51 -13.87
C THR A 159 0.94 26.50 -12.75
N ASP A 160 0.04 25.53 -12.66
CA ASP A 160 0.21 24.34 -11.85
C ASP A 160 1.50 23.60 -12.24
N LYS A 161 2.07 22.82 -11.31
CA LYS A 161 3.37 22.16 -11.47
C LYS A 161 3.32 20.69 -11.09
N LEU A 162 4.15 19.91 -11.76
CA LEU A 162 4.56 18.58 -11.33
C LEU A 162 5.93 18.68 -10.66
N TYR A 163 6.04 18.17 -9.45
CA TYR A 163 7.27 18.06 -8.69
C TYR A 163 7.77 16.64 -8.78
N PHE A 164 9.07 16.45 -9.04
CA PHE A 164 9.67 15.14 -9.14
C PHE A 164 10.93 15.04 -8.30
N SER A 165 11.24 13.83 -7.87
CA SER A 165 12.47 13.52 -7.13
C SER A 165 13.02 12.21 -7.62
N GLY A 166 14.33 12.17 -7.77
CA GLY A 166 15.04 10.98 -8.15
C GLY A 166 15.58 10.19 -6.99
N TYR A 167 15.74 8.90 -7.25
CA TYR A 167 16.40 7.93 -6.41
C TYR A 167 17.74 7.56 -7.05
N GLY A 168 18.79 7.44 -6.25
CA GLY A 168 20.14 7.18 -6.75
C GLY A 168 20.36 5.71 -7.07
N ASP A 169 20.90 5.43 -8.24
CA ASP A 169 21.38 4.08 -8.60
C ASP A 169 22.79 3.79 -8.03
N GLY A 170 23.39 4.74 -7.32
CA GLY A 170 24.73 4.64 -6.74
C GLY A 170 24.77 3.89 -5.42
N TYR A 171 25.78 3.04 -5.22
CA TYR A 171 26.08 2.42 -3.92
C TYR A 171 26.67 3.40 -2.87
N ALA A 172 26.52 4.72 -3.07
CA ALA A 172 27.00 5.77 -2.18
C ALA A 172 25.94 6.88 -2.05
N PRO A 173 25.64 7.38 -0.84
CA PRO A 173 24.82 8.56 -0.64
C PRO A 173 25.65 9.77 -1.01
N THR A 174 25.40 10.27 -2.20
CA THR A 174 25.80 11.60 -2.60
C THR A 174 24.61 12.52 -2.29
N GLU A 175 24.89 13.77 -1.89
CA GLU A 175 23.90 14.84 -1.87
C GLU A 175 23.56 15.17 -3.32
N GLU A 176 22.79 14.29 -3.95
CA GLU A 176 22.55 14.35 -5.38
C GLU A 176 21.43 15.33 -5.70
N TRP A 177 21.67 16.06 -6.78
CA TRP A 177 20.66 16.83 -7.48
C TRP A 177 19.60 15.87 -8.01
N SER A 178 18.54 15.71 -7.23
CA SER A 178 17.46 14.77 -7.54
C SER A 178 16.10 15.42 -7.61
N ARG A 179 15.91 16.65 -7.12
CA ARG A 179 14.60 17.32 -7.13
C ARG A 179 14.48 18.35 -8.23
N GLY A 180 13.26 18.47 -8.74
CA GLY A 180 12.88 19.46 -9.72
C GLY A 180 11.37 19.57 -9.86
N TRP A 181 10.96 20.42 -10.79
CA TRP A 181 9.59 20.52 -11.24
C TRP A 181 9.51 20.67 -12.75
N CYS A 182 8.32 20.53 -13.31
CA CYS A 182 7.97 20.93 -14.67
C CYS A 182 6.52 21.45 -14.72
N SER A 183 6.16 22.06 -15.85
CA SER A 183 4.78 22.36 -16.20
C SER A 183 3.95 21.08 -16.32
N ILE A 184 2.66 21.18 -15.97
CA ILE A 184 1.67 20.13 -16.25
C ILE A 184 1.33 20.01 -17.75
N ASP A 185 1.60 21.04 -18.54
CA ASP A 185 1.56 20.97 -20.01
C ASP A 185 2.87 20.37 -20.51
N LEU A 186 2.83 19.07 -20.80
CA LEU A 186 3.97 18.29 -21.26
C LEU A 186 4.40 18.66 -22.68
N SER A 187 3.58 19.38 -23.46
CA SER A 187 4.04 19.92 -24.75
C SER A 187 5.03 21.09 -24.58
N ASN A 188 5.01 21.74 -23.41
CA ASN A 188 5.90 22.82 -23.03
C ASN A 188 6.35 22.68 -21.56
N PRO A 189 7.13 21.61 -21.24
CA PRO A 189 7.32 21.17 -19.85
C PRO A 189 8.22 22.11 -19.03
N ASN A 190 9.12 22.87 -19.66
CA ASN A 190 10.03 23.84 -19.00
C ASN A 190 10.59 23.35 -17.65
N PRO A 191 11.26 22.17 -17.60
CA PRO A 191 11.66 21.59 -16.33
C PRO A 191 12.78 22.44 -15.69
N ALA A 192 12.73 22.58 -14.37
CA ALA A 192 13.76 23.24 -13.56
C ALA A 192 14.07 22.35 -12.35
N GLY A 193 15.27 22.44 -11.80
CA GLY A 193 15.64 21.54 -10.71
C GLY A 193 17.08 21.63 -10.30
N MET A 194 17.64 20.46 -10.02
CA MET A 194 18.95 20.28 -9.39
C MET A 194 18.99 20.74 -7.94
N TRP A 195 17.89 20.50 -7.22
CA TRP A 195 17.81 20.82 -5.80
C TRP A 195 18.10 19.60 -4.95
N THR A 196 18.60 19.83 -3.75
CA THR A 196 18.75 18.84 -2.69
C THR A 196 17.70 19.07 -1.60
N LEU A 197 17.54 18.13 -0.67
CA LEU A 197 16.70 18.31 0.52
C LEU A 197 17.62 18.54 1.72
N GLY A 198 18.02 19.80 1.97
CA GLY A 198 19.11 20.08 2.92
C GLY A 198 20.33 19.20 2.67
N THR A 199 20.76 18.46 3.70
CA THR A 199 21.87 17.50 3.67
C THR A 199 21.39 16.05 3.55
N TYR A 200 20.11 15.81 3.26
CA TYR A 200 19.59 14.46 3.12
C TYR A 200 19.97 13.87 1.77
N SER A 201 20.44 12.63 1.81
CA SER A 201 20.58 11.81 0.61
C SER A 201 19.22 11.62 -0.08
N ASN A 202 19.26 11.47 -1.39
CA ASN A 202 18.15 11.03 -2.22
C ASN A 202 17.54 9.67 -1.83
N PHE A 203 18.26 8.78 -1.13
CA PHE A 203 17.71 7.53 -0.59
C PHE A 203 16.63 7.74 0.48
N VAL A 204 16.72 8.88 1.18
CA VAL A 204 15.88 9.18 2.33
C VAL A 204 14.53 9.73 1.92
N ALA A 205 14.48 10.58 0.90
CA ALA A 205 13.28 11.36 0.57
C ALA A 205 13.18 11.54 -0.95
N GLY A 206 12.94 10.42 -1.63
CA GLY A 206 12.93 10.34 -3.09
C GLY A 206 11.83 9.44 -3.67
N ASN A 207 10.95 8.88 -2.83
CA ASN A 207 10.02 7.82 -3.24
C ASN A 207 8.55 8.22 -3.15
N SER A 208 8.24 9.38 -2.59
CA SER A 208 6.87 9.89 -2.45
C SER A 208 6.84 11.41 -2.61
N TYR A 209 5.84 11.90 -3.34
CA TYR A 209 5.37 13.28 -3.29
C TYR A 209 3.86 13.30 -3.21
N PHE A 210 3.33 14.18 -2.38
CA PHE A 210 1.89 14.44 -2.34
C PHE A 210 1.60 15.77 -1.66
N GLN A 211 0.39 16.28 -1.88
CA GLN A 211 -0.07 17.50 -1.24
C GLN A 211 -0.35 17.27 0.24
N ILE A 212 0.09 18.21 1.08
CA ILE A 212 -0.34 18.37 2.46
C ILE A 212 -1.54 19.34 2.45
N PRO A 213 -2.64 19.07 3.19
CA PRO A 213 -3.77 19.97 3.27
C PRO A 213 -3.33 21.37 3.69
N THR A 214 -3.79 22.39 2.96
CA THR A 214 -3.32 23.76 3.16
C THR A 214 -3.64 24.28 4.55
N GLU A 215 -4.81 23.95 5.10
CA GLU A 215 -5.21 24.33 6.46
C GLU A 215 -4.26 23.74 7.50
N TRP A 216 -3.98 22.43 7.40
CA TRP A 216 -3.04 21.74 8.27
C TRP A 216 -1.63 22.34 8.14
N ALA A 217 -1.13 22.54 6.92
CA ALA A 217 0.21 23.08 6.69
C ALA A 217 0.36 24.50 7.25
N ASN A 218 -0.64 25.35 7.09
CA ASN A 218 -0.63 26.71 7.64
C ASN A 218 -0.54 26.71 9.17
N GLN A 219 -1.14 25.73 9.82
CA GLN A 219 -1.13 25.62 11.29
C GLN A 219 0.19 25.05 11.83
N TYR A 220 0.74 24.02 11.19
CA TYR A 220 1.82 23.22 11.78
C TYR A 220 3.18 23.36 11.07
N CYS A 221 3.21 23.69 9.78
CA CYS A 221 4.44 23.90 9.01
C CYS A 221 4.29 25.05 8.00
N PRO A 222 4.15 26.31 8.47
CA PRO A 222 3.60 27.41 7.68
C PRO A 222 4.09 27.48 6.23
N GLY A 223 3.13 27.34 5.30
CA GLY A 223 3.33 27.44 3.84
C GLY A 223 3.94 26.21 3.15
N LYS A 224 4.33 25.16 3.87
CA LYS A 224 4.93 23.94 3.31
C LYS A 224 3.88 22.90 2.97
N VAL A 225 3.23 23.08 1.82
CA VAL A 225 2.11 22.23 1.36
C VAL A 225 2.54 21.04 0.49
N LEU A 226 3.83 20.83 0.27
CA LEU A 226 4.34 19.67 -0.48
C LEU A 226 5.04 18.70 0.46
N ALA A 227 4.55 17.48 0.56
CA ALA A 227 5.24 16.39 1.24
C ALA A 227 6.24 15.73 0.28
N ILE A 228 7.44 15.44 0.77
CA ILE A 228 8.46 14.59 0.12
C ILE A 228 8.92 13.53 1.12
N GLY A 229 9.10 12.28 0.67
CA GLY A 229 9.49 11.21 1.59
C GLY A 229 9.56 9.83 0.98
N GLY A 230 9.17 8.83 1.78
CA GLY A 230 9.24 7.41 1.45
C GLY A 230 10.68 6.87 1.41
N SER A 231 10.83 5.55 1.52
CA SER A 231 12.12 4.88 1.65
C SER A 231 12.05 3.41 1.23
N TYR A 232 13.21 2.82 0.98
CA TYR A 232 13.38 1.36 0.94
C TYR A 232 14.27 0.97 2.12
N ALA A 233 13.88 -0.04 2.89
CA ALA A 233 14.72 -0.52 3.99
C ALA A 233 16.04 -1.13 3.48
N SER A 234 16.04 -1.65 2.24
CA SER A 234 17.12 -2.40 1.61
C SER A 234 18.32 -1.58 1.17
N THR A 235 18.28 -0.25 1.32
CA THR A 235 19.41 0.62 0.92
C THR A 235 20.55 0.60 1.94
N CYS A 236 20.46 -0.31 2.91
CA CYS A 236 21.35 -0.59 4.03
C CYS A 236 22.78 -1.03 3.67
N GLY A 237 23.19 -0.91 2.40
CA GLY A 237 24.49 -1.37 1.94
C GLY A 237 25.69 -0.60 2.48
N ARG A 238 25.57 0.66 2.93
CA ARG A 238 26.72 1.35 3.57
C ARG A 238 26.52 2.66 4.33
N LEU A 239 25.49 3.50 4.13
CA LEU A 239 25.58 4.89 4.64
C LEU A 239 24.21 5.59 4.84
N GLY A 240 23.54 5.34 5.98
CA GLY A 240 22.34 6.08 6.40
C GLY A 240 21.04 5.30 6.18
N CYS A 241 20.79 4.34 7.04
CA CYS A 241 19.70 3.37 6.89
C CYS A 241 18.37 3.94 7.37
N PHE A 242 17.35 3.83 6.52
CA PHE A 242 15.97 4.08 6.92
C PHE A 242 15.29 2.75 7.20
N LYS A 243 14.68 2.63 8.37
CA LYS A 243 14.00 1.42 8.83
C LYS A 243 12.51 1.72 9.03
N GLY A 244 11.94 2.43 8.06
CA GLY A 244 10.59 2.97 8.07
C GLY A 244 10.44 4.15 7.08
N PRO A 245 9.22 4.67 6.87
CA PRO A 245 8.98 5.78 5.95
C PRO A 245 9.58 7.09 6.48
N SER A 246 10.10 7.91 5.58
CA SER A 246 10.42 9.31 5.89
C SER A 246 9.30 10.23 5.40
N LEU A 247 9.21 11.41 5.99
CA LEU A 247 8.31 12.46 5.52
C LEU A 247 8.84 13.84 5.91
N PHE A 248 8.87 14.75 4.94
CA PHE A 248 9.27 16.13 5.11
C PHE A 248 8.27 17.04 4.38
N ALA A 249 7.88 18.14 4.98
CA ALA A 249 7.13 19.20 4.31
C ALA A 249 8.12 20.20 3.71
N ILE A 250 7.89 20.63 2.47
CA ILE A 250 8.70 21.60 1.72
C ILE A 250 7.83 22.62 0.99
N SER A 251 8.43 23.75 0.61
CA SER A 251 7.81 24.79 -0.21
C SER A 251 8.81 25.34 -1.23
N PRO A 252 9.20 24.59 -2.27
CA PRO A 252 10.32 25.00 -3.13
C PRO A 252 10.16 26.41 -3.71
N TRP A 253 8.94 26.82 -4.07
CA TRP A 253 8.64 28.15 -4.64
C TRP A 253 8.99 29.32 -3.72
N THR A 254 9.13 29.12 -2.40
CA THR A 254 9.53 30.20 -1.47
C THR A 254 11.03 30.48 -1.51
N GLN A 255 11.82 29.66 -2.21
CA GLN A 255 13.26 29.84 -2.44
C GLN A 255 13.57 30.25 -3.90
N GLY A 256 12.56 30.71 -4.63
CA GLY A 256 12.63 31.13 -6.03
C GLY A 256 11.55 30.46 -6.88
N GLY A 257 11.19 31.06 -8.03
CA GLY A 257 10.18 30.56 -8.94
C GLY A 257 10.69 30.35 -10.38
N PRO A 258 11.65 29.43 -10.64
CA PRO A 258 12.15 28.35 -9.78
C PRO A 258 13.30 28.72 -8.84
N PRO A 259 13.57 27.89 -7.80
CA PRO A 259 14.84 27.96 -7.08
C PRO A 259 16.02 27.75 -8.02
N ALA A 260 17.12 28.44 -7.75
CA ALA A 260 18.34 28.29 -8.53
C ALA A 260 18.88 26.85 -8.43
N PRO A 261 19.47 26.29 -9.50
CA PRO A 261 20.20 25.03 -9.42
C PRO A 261 21.21 25.01 -8.26
N GLY A 262 21.32 23.87 -7.57
CA GLY A 262 22.14 23.73 -6.36
C GLY A 262 21.49 24.21 -5.07
N THR A 263 20.25 24.73 -5.11
CA THR A 263 19.53 25.11 -3.89
C THR A 263 19.30 23.90 -2.99
N ALA A 264 19.70 24.02 -1.73
CA ALA A 264 19.29 23.11 -0.66
C ALA A 264 17.90 23.55 -0.15
N LEU A 265 16.88 22.71 -0.39
CA LEU A 265 15.51 23.02 -0.01
C LEU A 265 15.35 23.01 1.51
N LEU A 266 14.66 24.03 2.02
CA LEU A 266 14.23 24.11 3.41
C LEU A 266 13.05 23.16 3.63
N TYR A 267 13.05 22.53 4.80
CA TYR A 267 12.05 21.52 5.14
C TYR A 267 11.61 21.61 6.60
N THR A 268 10.42 21.08 6.87
CA THR A 268 9.98 20.68 8.21
C THR A 268 9.96 19.16 8.25
N LYS A 269 10.65 18.57 9.23
CA LYS A 269 10.68 17.12 9.42
C LYS A 269 9.36 16.64 10.02
N LEU A 270 8.79 15.58 9.46
CA LEU A 270 7.49 15.03 9.87
C LEU A 270 7.58 13.56 10.29
N LEU A 271 8.38 12.75 9.58
CA LEU A 271 8.71 11.36 9.94
C LEU A 271 10.16 11.04 9.59
N GLU A 272 10.84 10.32 10.47
CA GLU A 272 12.21 9.83 10.22
C GLU A 272 12.52 8.59 11.07
N TYR A 273 12.45 7.39 10.47
CA TYR A 273 12.90 6.15 11.11
C TYR A 273 14.24 5.70 10.55
N ASN A 274 15.16 5.33 11.42
CA ASN A 274 16.51 4.91 11.06
C ASN A 274 16.93 3.65 11.84
N ASP A 275 18.18 3.20 11.68
CA ASP A 275 18.67 1.99 12.37
C ASP A 275 18.56 2.04 13.90
N THR A 276 18.70 3.22 14.51
CA THR A 276 18.59 3.35 15.97
C THR A 276 17.15 3.52 16.44
N HIS A 277 16.26 3.93 15.53
CA HIS A 277 14.84 4.16 15.80
C HIS A 277 13.98 3.58 14.66
N PRO A 278 13.90 2.24 14.54
CA PRO A 278 13.10 1.60 13.50
C PRO A 278 11.60 1.83 13.73
N ILE A 279 10.82 1.71 12.65
CA ILE A 279 9.35 1.82 12.73
C ILE A 279 8.76 0.79 13.68
N ASP A 280 9.28 -0.43 13.67
CA ASP A 280 8.92 -1.49 14.60
C ASP A 280 10.09 -2.47 14.78
N ALA A 281 9.97 -3.39 15.73
CA ALA A 281 11.01 -4.37 16.04
C ALA A 281 11.26 -5.38 14.91
N HIS A 282 10.37 -5.47 13.93
CA HIS A 282 10.36 -6.47 12.86
C HIS A 282 10.36 -5.84 11.46
N VAL A 283 10.97 -4.65 11.34
CA VAL A 283 11.29 -4.05 10.05
C VAL A 283 12.33 -4.91 9.34
N GLN A 284 11.97 -5.32 8.14
CA GLN A 284 12.79 -6.20 7.32
C GLN A 284 13.52 -5.39 6.26
N ASP A 285 14.71 -5.83 5.85
CA ASP A 285 15.50 -5.12 4.84
C ASP A 285 14.77 -5.05 3.50
N ALA A 286 13.87 -5.98 3.17
CA ALA A 286 13.09 -5.88 1.95
C ALA A 286 11.89 -4.91 2.03
N ASP A 287 11.55 -4.36 3.21
CA ASP A 287 10.39 -3.48 3.37
C ASP A 287 10.53 -2.19 2.54
N SER A 288 9.41 -1.65 2.05
CA SER A 288 9.42 -0.42 1.26
C SER A 288 8.19 0.44 1.50
N TYR A 289 8.40 1.75 1.40
CA TYR A 289 7.41 2.80 1.61
C TYR A 289 7.49 3.79 0.45
N VAL A 290 6.55 3.69 -0.49
CA VAL A 290 6.60 4.33 -1.81
C VAL A 290 5.27 4.99 -2.12
N GLY A 291 5.30 6.12 -2.81
CA GLY A 291 4.12 6.96 -2.99
C GLY A 291 3.42 7.28 -1.67
N GLY A 292 2.23 7.85 -1.77
CA GLY A 292 1.45 8.15 -0.60
C GLY A 292 0.48 9.27 -0.85
N GLY A 293 -0.13 9.71 0.23
CA GLY A 293 -1.04 10.84 0.18
C GLY A 293 -1.54 11.21 1.55
N TRP A 294 -2.07 12.41 1.63
CA TRP A 294 -2.94 12.81 2.71
C TRP A 294 -4.37 12.53 2.29
N VAL A 295 -5.04 11.64 3.00
CA VAL A 295 -6.44 11.31 2.76
C VAL A 295 -7.31 12.28 3.55
N GLU A 296 -8.26 12.93 2.88
CA GLU A 296 -9.35 13.67 3.51
C GLU A 296 -10.64 13.42 2.72
N TYR A 297 -11.51 12.55 3.25
CA TYR A 297 -12.78 12.25 2.59
C TYR A 297 -13.84 11.80 3.58
N GLY A 298 -15.07 12.31 3.44
CA GLY A 298 -16.19 11.88 4.28
C GLY A 298 -15.98 12.08 5.79
N GLY A 299 -15.20 13.10 6.18
CA GLY A 299 -14.82 13.35 7.58
C GLY A 299 -13.76 12.40 8.14
N LYS A 300 -13.10 11.62 7.27
CA LYS A 300 -12.00 10.72 7.61
C LYS A 300 -10.67 11.28 7.14
N THR A 301 -9.62 11.06 7.92
CA THR A 301 -8.27 11.46 7.57
C THR A 301 -7.21 10.40 7.90
N ALA A 302 -6.12 10.41 7.13
CA ALA A 302 -4.93 9.60 7.34
C ALA A 302 -3.78 10.12 6.48
N VAL A 303 -2.54 10.02 6.98
CA VAL A 303 -1.37 10.04 6.09
C VAL A 303 -1.06 8.60 5.69
N ILE A 304 -0.98 8.33 4.39
CA ILE A 304 -0.77 6.97 3.88
C ILE A 304 0.54 6.82 3.10
N PHE A 305 1.14 5.65 3.24
CA PHE A 305 2.24 5.17 2.37
C PHE A 305 1.86 3.82 1.78
N PHE A 306 2.12 3.63 0.49
CA PHE A 306 2.02 2.32 -0.13
C PHE A 306 3.35 1.58 0.02
N GLY A 307 3.35 0.27 -0.23
CA GLY A 307 4.58 -0.45 -0.47
C GLY A 307 4.50 -1.89 -0.04
N LYS A 308 5.57 -2.36 0.57
CA LYS A 308 5.83 -3.79 0.79
C LYS A 308 6.18 -4.02 2.24
N LYS A 309 5.55 -5.01 2.86
CA LYS A 309 5.98 -5.61 4.13
C LYS A 309 6.37 -7.05 3.88
N ASP A 310 7.56 -7.45 4.27
CA ASP A 310 7.93 -8.86 4.31
C ASP A 310 7.34 -9.50 5.58
N ALA A 311 6.66 -10.63 5.38
CA ALA A 311 6.08 -11.45 6.45
C ALA A 311 6.99 -12.65 6.83
N GLY A 312 8.11 -12.86 6.13
CA GLY A 312 9.12 -13.85 6.51
C GLY A 312 10.51 -13.24 6.71
N GLU A 313 11.55 -14.01 6.41
CA GLU A 313 12.94 -13.55 6.51
C GLU A 313 13.33 -12.75 5.26
N SER A 314 13.99 -11.61 5.47
CA SER A 314 14.69 -10.91 4.40
C SER A 314 16.13 -11.38 4.30
N TYR A 315 16.61 -11.52 3.08
CA TYR A 315 17.98 -11.95 2.80
C TYR A 315 18.53 -11.24 1.57
N TYR A 316 19.86 -11.08 1.52
CA TYR A 316 20.54 -10.55 0.35
C TYR A 316 20.90 -11.69 -0.60
N GLY A 317 20.35 -11.70 -1.81
CA GLY A 317 20.57 -12.80 -2.74
C GLY A 317 19.69 -12.72 -3.97
N TYR A 318 19.39 -13.88 -4.55
CA TYR A 318 18.44 -13.98 -5.64
C TYR A 318 17.03 -14.23 -5.10
N PRO A 319 16.00 -13.69 -5.77
CA PRO A 319 14.63 -13.92 -5.36
C PRO A 319 14.29 -15.41 -5.38
N LYS A 320 13.53 -15.90 -4.38
CA LYS A 320 12.93 -17.24 -4.44
C LYS A 320 12.04 -17.34 -5.67
N ASN A 321 12.12 -18.44 -6.39
CA ASN A 321 11.11 -18.79 -7.38
C ASN A 321 10.33 -20.02 -6.90
N ASP A 322 9.38 -20.48 -7.70
CA ASP A 322 8.56 -21.66 -7.37
C ASP A 322 9.42 -22.94 -7.20
N SER A 323 10.69 -22.92 -7.64
CA SER A 323 11.66 -23.99 -7.47
C SER A 323 12.55 -23.85 -6.23
N GLY A 324 12.45 -22.76 -5.45
CA GLY A 324 13.19 -22.54 -4.21
C GLY A 324 14.07 -21.29 -4.13
N HIS A 325 14.98 -21.29 -3.16
CA HIS A 325 15.99 -20.26 -2.93
C HIS A 325 17.14 -20.45 -3.91
N VAL A 326 17.75 -19.39 -4.44
CA VAL A 326 18.97 -19.47 -5.26
C VAL A 326 20.09 -18.70 -4.54
N VAL A 327 21.16 -19.40 -4.17
CA VAL A 327 22.35 -18.86 -3.51
C VAL A 327 23.51 -18.90 -4.49
N TYR A 328 24.27 -17.80 -4.60
CA TYR A 328 25.51 -17.81 -5.38
C TYR A 328 26.65 -18.38 -4.53
N ASP A 329 27.23 -19.50 -4.96
CA ASP A 329 28.29 -20.20 -4.21
C ASP A 329 29.71 -19.84 -4.73
N GLY A 330 29.82 -19.31 -5.95
CA GLY A 330 31.09 -18.83 -6.50
C GLY A 330 32.14 -19.91 -6.78
N ASP A 331 31.83 -21.19 -6.57
CA ASP A 331 32.71 -22.31 -6.89
C ASP A 331 32.79 -22.55 -8.42
N SER A 332 33.99 -22.89 -8.88
CA SER A 332 34.28 -23.40 -10.22
C SER A 332 33.43 -24.62 -10.63
N THR A 333 32.99 -25.44 -9.67
CA THR A 333 32.17 -26.64 -9.94
C THR A 333 30.66 -26.39 -9.92
N CYS A 334 30.23 -25.33 -9.23
CA CYS A 334 28.84 -24.95 -9.08
C CYS A 334 28.68 -23.42 -9.12
N LYS A 335 28.07 -22.90 -10.19
CA LYS A 335 27.90 -21.45 -10.34
C LYS A 335 26.87 -20.89 -9.35
N CYS A 336 25.76 -21.61 -9.17
CA CYS A 336 24.73 -21.30 -8.17
C CYS A 336 24.17 -22.56 -7.54
N THR A 337 23.81 -22.45 -6.29
CA THR A 337 23.21 -23.51 -5.49
C THR A 337 21.77 -23.12 -5.20
N ALA A 338 20.79 -23.89 -5.68
CA ALA A 338 19.37 -23.68 -5.38
C ALA A 338 18.90 -24.66 -4.30
N VAL A 339 18.15 -24.18 -3.31
CA VAL A 339 17.54 -25.02 -2.27
C VAL A 339 16.03 -24.98 -2.45
N ASN A 340 15.42 -26.11 -2.80
CA ASN A 340 13.97 -26.16 -2.96
C ASN A 340 13.24 -26.09 -1.62
N CYS A 341 11.91 -25.98 -1.65
CA CYS A 341 11.09 -25.94 -0.43
C CYS A 341 11.15 -27.24 0.40
N ALA A 342 11.69 -28.34 -0.15
CA ALA A 342 11.95 -29.58 0.58
C ALA A 342 13.35 -29.61 1.25
N GLY A 343 14.13 -28.53 1.14
CA GLY A 343 15.49 -28.45 1.66
C GLY A 343 16.52 -29.19 0.79
N GLU A 344 16.15 -29.60 -0.42
CA GLU A 344 17.05 -30.29 -1.34
C GLU A 344 17.90 -29.28 -2.11
N THR A 345 19.19 -29.57 -2.19
CA THR A 345 20.19 -28.69 -2.81
C THR A 345 20.46 -29.12 -4.25
N TYR A 346 20.35 -28.17 -5.18
CA TYR A 346 20.56 -28.32 -6.62
C TYR A 346 21.70 -27.43 -7.07
N CYS A 347 22.60 -27.98 -7.90
CA CYS A 347 23.68 -27.21 -8.48
C CYS A 347 23.34 -26.75 -9.90
N TRP A 348 23.38 -25.44 -10.14
CA TRP A 348 23.25 -24.83 -11.46
C TRP A 348 24.63 -24.43 -11.98
N LYS A 349 25.00 -24.99 -13.13
CA LYS A 349 26.34 -24.84 -13.74
C LYS A 349 26.38 -23.83 -14.90
N THR A 350 25.22 -23.39 -15.38
CA THR A 350 25.10 -22.52 -16.56
C THR A 350 25.15 -21.05 -16.17
N GLU A 351 25.89 -20.25 -16.94
CA GLU A 351 25.91 -18.79 -16.82
C GLU A 351 24.52 -18.21 -17.08
N GLY A 352 24.03 -17.32 -16.21
CA GLY A 352 22.66 -16.78 -16.26
C GLY A 352 21.57 -17.61 -15.56
N ALA A 353 21.84 -18.88 -15.20
CA ALA A 353 20.87 -19.71 -14.47
C ALA A 353 20.59 -19.17 -13.06
N CYS A 354 21.53 -18.44 -12.48
CA CYS A 354 21.42 -17.80 -11.18
C CYS A 354 20.30 -16.74 -11.07
N GLY A 355 19.71 -16.33 -12.20
CA GLY A 355 18.86 -15.14 -12.26
C GLY A 355 19.68 -13.86 -12.44
N SER A 356 19.05 -12.83 -13.00
CA SER A 356 19.57 -11.46 -13.01
C SER A 356 19.10 -10.71 -11.76
N GLY A 357 19.95 -9.83 -11.23
CA GLY A 357 19.61 -8.94 -10.11
C GLY A 357 19.78 -9.58 -8.74
N ARG A 358 20.96 -9.40 -8.13
CA ARG A 358 21.12 -9.61 -6.69
C ARG A 358 20.60 -8.39 -5.95
N GLY A 359 19.93 -8.60 -4.83
CA GLY A 359 19.50 -7.53 -3.95
C GLY A 359 18.88 -8.09 -2.69
N TRP A 360 18.33 -7.20 -1.87
CA TRP A 360 17.49 -7.61 -0.77
C TRP A 360 16.17 -8.15 -1.28
N THR A 361 15.86 -9.36 -0.86
CA THR A 361 14.68 -10.12 -1.21
C THR A 361 14.01 -10.62 0.05
N ALA A 362 12.74 -11.02 -0.10
CA ALA A 362 11.83 -11.34 0.99
C ALA A 362 11.30 -12.76 0.84
N ASP A 363 10.94 -13.42 1.92
CA ASP A 363 10.28 -14.72 1.84
C ASP A 363 8.83 -14.60 1.40
N TRP A 364 8.11 -13.63 1.96
CA TRP A 364 6.67 -13.47 1.79
C TRP A 364 6.32 -11.99 1.67
N PRO A 365 6.63 -11.34 0.53
CA PRO A 365 6.31 -9.94 0.33
C PRO A 365 4.80 -9.72 0.28
N ARG A 366 4.33 -8.75 1.07
CA ARG A 366 2.93 -8.34 1.18
C ARG A 366 2.73 -6.92 0.68
N ALA A 367 1.79 -6.73 -0.24
CA ALA A 367 1.38 -5.41 -0.70
C ALA A 367 0.56 -4.72 0.39
N CYS A 368 1.03 -3.56 0.86
CA CYS A 368 0.47 -2.89 2.04
C CYS A 368 0.20 -1.40 1.80
N ILE A 369 -0.81 -0.89 2.51
CA ILE A 369 -1.00 0.53 2.79
C ILE A 369 -0.80 0.73 4.29
N TYR A 370 0.09 1.64 4.67
CA TYR A 370 0.33 2.04 6.05
C TYR A 370 -0.44 3.33 6.34
N LEU A 371 -1.13 3.40 7.48
CA LEU A 371 -1.93 4.56 7.86
C LEU A 371 -1.37 5.18 9.15
N PHE A 372 -1.03 6.47 9.09
CA PHE A 372 -0.53 7.28 10.19
C PHE A 372 -1.54 8.34 10.58
N ASP A 373 -1.56 8.69 11.87
CA ASP A 373 -2.42 9.72 12.43
C ASP A 373 -1.86 11.11 12.10
N PRO A 374 -2.59 11.96 11.37
CA PRO A 374 -2.21 13.36 11.13
C PRO A 374 -1.91 14.19 12.38
N ASP A 375 -2.54 13.88 13.52
CA ASP A 375 -2.31 14.58 14.79
C ASP A 375 -0.93 14.23 15.36
N ASP A 376 -0.48 12.97 15.23
CA ASP A 376 0.89 12.57 15.60
C ASP A 376 1.92 13.31 14.73
N ILE A 377 1.66 13.42 13.43
CA ILE A 377 2.50 14.19 12.51
C ILE A 377 2.55 15.67 12.90
N ALA A 378 1.43 16.23 13.39
CA ALA A 378 1.35 17.60 13.84
C ALA A 378 2.18 17.83 15.10
N MET A 379 2.14 16.87 16.04
CA MET A 379 2.97 16.92 17.25
C MET A 379 4.47 16.91 16.92
N VAL A 380 4.89 16.18 15.87
CA VAL A 380 6.29 16.22 15.38
C VAL A 380 6.62 17.59 14.79
N ALA A 381 5.76 18.14 13.94
CA ALA A 381 5.96 19.46 13.35
C ALA A 381 6.09 20.57 14.41
N GLN A 382 5.39 20.43 15.54
CA GLN A 382 5.47 21.32 16.70
C GLN A 382 6.65 21.05 17.64
N GLY A 383 7.40 19.97 17.44
CA GLY A 383 8.51 19.56 18.31
C GLY A 383 8.09 18.96 19.66
N THR A 384 6.83 18.54 19.78
CA THR A 384 6.28 17.90 20.99
C THR A 384 6.34 16.37 20.93
N MET A 385 6.64 15.80 19.76
CA MET A 385 6.87 14.38 19.52
C MET A 385 8.14 14.23 18.66
N GLN A 386 8.92 13.19 18.90
CA GLN A 386 10.11 12.89 18.09
C GLN A 386 9.70 12.32 16.72
N PRO A 387 10.48 12.55 15.65
CA PRO A 387 10.15 12.10 14.29
C PRO A 387 10.01 10.58 14.08
N TYR A 388 10.47 9.76 15.02
CA TYR A 388 10.39 8.29 14.99
C TYR A 388 9.35 7.71 15.97
N GLU A 389 8.67 8.57 16.73
CA GLU A 389 7.64 8.19 17.71
C GLU A 389 6.28 7.88 17.09
N PRO A 390 5.79 8.61 16.05
CA PRO A 390 4.56 8.22 15.38
C PRO A 390 4.65 6.75 14.95
N LYS A 391 3.55 6.01 15.08
CA LYS A 391 3.47 4.63 14.59
C LYS A 391 2.25 4.51 13.67
N PRO A 392 2.29 3.63 12.67
CA PRO A 392 1.10 3.37 11.90
C PRO A 392 0.02 2.80 12.83
N TYR A 393 -1.14 3.43 12.89
CA TYR A 393 -2.27 2.90 13.68
C TYR A 393 -2.96 1.74 12.95
N ALA A 394 -2.74 1.60 11.65
CA ALA A 394 -3.22 0.50 10.84
C ALA A 394 -2.30 0.18 9.67
N ARG A 395 -2.37 -1.07 9.23
CA ARG A 395 -1.78 -1.57 7.98
C ARG A 395 -2.82 -2.40 7.24
N PHE A 396 -3.16 -1.98 6.03
CA PHE A 396 -4.06 -2.70 5.15
C PHE A 396 -3.24 -3.56 4.18
N ASP A 397 -3.36 -4.88 4.32
CA ASP A 397 -2.74 -5.85 3.42
C ASP A 397 -3.73 -6.19 2.30
N PHE A 398 -3.34 -5.92 1.05
CA PHE A 398 -4.15 -6.19 -0.14
C PHE A 398 -3.44 -7.14 -1.11
N THR A 399 -2.52 -7.97 -0.61
CA THR A 399 -1.75 -8.91 -1.43
C THR A 399 -2.63 -9.83 -2.27
N ASP A 400 -3.82 -10.19 -1.78
CA ASP A 400 -4.79 -11.02 -2.51
C ASP A 400 -5.38 -10.30 -3.75
N GLN A 401 -5.15 -8.99 -3.88
CA GLN A 401 -5.59 -8.20 -5.03
C GLN A 401 -4.58 -8.15 -6.19
N ILE A 402 -3.31 -8.44 -5.92
CA ILE A 402 -2.19 -8.42 -6.86
C ILE A 402 -2.40 -9.45 -7.99
N PHE A 403 -2.03 -9.09 -9.22
CA PHE A 403 -2.21 -9.92 -10.43
C PHE A 403 -1.00 -10.82 -10.71
N ASP A 404 0.17 -10.51 -10.16
CA ASP A 404 1.41 -11.20 -10.48
C ASP A 404 1.41 -12.71 -10.13
N PRO A 405 1.80 -13.58 -11.08
CA PRO A 405 1.89 -15.03 -10.91
C PRO A 405 3.05 -15.54 -10.03
N GLY A 406 3.96 -14.71 -9.52
CA GLY A 406 5.16 -15.14 -8.78
C GLY A 406 5.42 -14.38 -7.47
N LEU A 407 5.88 -15.09 -6.44
CA LEU A 407 6.03 -14.56 -5.07
C LEU A 407 6.85 -13.26 -4.98
N GLN A 408 7.92 -13.11 -5.77
CA GLN A 408 8.92 -12.04 -5.59
C GLN A 408 8.68 -10.76 -6.39
N LYS A 409 7.75 -10.82 -7.35
CA LYS A 409 7.44 -9.68 -8.21
C LYS A 409 6.24 -8.87 -7.71
N ARG A 410 5.60 -9.33 -6.64
CA ARG A 410 4.53 -8.66 -5.88
C ARG A 410 5.04 -7.36 -5.24
N ARG A 411 5.16 -6.30 -6.04
CA ARG A 411 5.68 -5.01 -5.59
C ARG A 411 4.77 -3.88 -6.04
N ILE A 412 4.39 -3.06 -5.07
CA ILE A 412 3.86 -1.73 -5.33
C ILE A 412 5.03 -0.77 -5.50
N VAL A 413 4.99 0.03 -6.56
CA VAL A 413 6.07 0.99 -6.88
C VAL A 413 5.67 2.45 -6.68
N SER A 414 4.38 2.74 -6.60
CA SER A 414 3.87 4.07 -6.28
C SER A 414 2.39 4.03 -5.93
N GLY A 415 1.87 5.17 -5.50
CA GLY A 415 0.44 5.40 -5.39
C GLY A 415 0.09 6.88 -5.26
N ALA A 416 -1.17 7.19 -5.53
CA ALA A 416 -1.73 8.53 -5.57
C ALA A 416 -3.11 8.56 -4.89
N VAL A 417 -3.56 9.76 -4.51
CA VAL A 417 -4.82 9.99 -3.81
C VAL A 417 -5.64 11.04 -4.53
N ASP A 418 -6.93 10.75 -4.71
CA ASP A 418 -7.97 11.70 -5.08
C ASP A 418 -8.87 11.93 -3.87
N ASN A 419 -8.69 13.08 -3.21
CA ASN A 419 -9.48 13.46 -2.05
C ASN A 419 -10.89 13.93 -2.41
N GLU A 420 -11.15 14.36 -3.64
CA GLU A 420 -12.49 14.83 -4.03
C GLU A 420 -13.48 13.67 -4.12
N HIS A 421 -12.99 12.48 -4.53
CA HIS A 421 -13.83 11.28 -4.69
C HIS A 421 -13.49 10.14 -3.73
N GLY A 422 -12.50 10.35 -2.86
CA GLY A 422 -12.03 9.38 -1.86
C GLY A 422 -11.40 8.15 -2.50
N LEU A 423 -10.69 8.32 -3.61
CA LEU A 423 -10.05 7.23 -4.35
C LEU A 423 -8.55 7.19 -4.09
N PHE A 424 -7.98 5.98 -4.11
CA PHE A 424 -6.54 5.78 -4.08
C PHE A 424 -6.11 4.84 -5.19
N TYR A 425 -4.98 5.15 -5.80
CA TYR A 425 -4.41 4.43 -6.93
C TYR A 425 -3.09 3.81 -6.49
N ALA A 426 -2.87 2.51 -6.74
CA ALA A 426 -1.61 1.83 -6.42
C ALA A 426 -1.05 1.12 -7.66
N ALA A 427 0.19 1.40 -8.01
CA ALA A 427 0.84 0.82 -9.18
C ALA A 427 1.52 -0.51 -8.83
N GLU A 428 1.00 -1.62 -9.33
CA GLU A 428 1.63 -2.94 -9.25
C GLU A 428 2.63 -3.10 -10.39
N TYR A 429 3.88 -3.36 -10.03
CA TYR A 429 5.00 -3.44 -10.96
C TYR A 429 4.93 -4.71 -11.81
N GLN A 430 5.07 -4.56 -13.13
CA GLN A 430 5.21 -5.68 -14.08
C GLN A 430 4.07 -6.72 -14.09
N ALA A 431 2.86 -6.32 -13.71
CA ALA A 431 1.69 -7.19 -13.72
C ALA A 431 1.19 -7.54 -15.14
N ASP A 432 1.47 -6.68 -16.13
CA ASP A 432 1.07 -6.86 -17.53
C ASP A 432 2.31 -6.94 -18.42
N GLY A 433 2.98 -8.10 -18.38
CA GLY A 433 4.27 -8.31 -19.03
C GLY A 433 5.38 -7.53 -18.32
N TYR A 434 5.80 -6.41 -18.91
CA TYR A 434 6.74 -5.48 -18.25
C TYR A 434 6.05 -4.18 -17.81
N ALA A 435 4.79 -3.96 -18.20
CA ALA A 435 4.05 -2.77 -17.80
C ALA A 435 3.38 -2.98 -16.43
N PRO A 436 3.21 -1.90 -15.65
CA PRO A 436 2.37 -1.93 -14.46
C PRO A 436 0.89 -2.02 -14.79
N ILE A 437 0.11 -2.44 -13.80
CA ILE A 437 -1.33 -2.14 -13.70
C ILE A 437 -1.58 -1.21 -12.52
N ILE A 438 -2.73 -0.53 -12.53
CA ILE A 438 -3.15 0.37 -11.46
C ILE A 438 -4.34 -0.24 -10.73
N HIS A 439 -4.17 -0.53 -9.44
CA HIS A 439 -5.27 -0.87 -8.53
C HIS A 439 -5.98 0.38 -8.07
N VAL A 440 -7.29 0.27 -7.88
CA VAL A 440 -8.15 1.37 -7.41
C VAL A 440 -8.86 0.95 -6.14
N PHE A 441 -8.79 1.80 -5.13
CA PHE A 441 -9.49 1.68 -3.86
C PHE A 441 -10.37 2.90 -3.63
N LYS A 442 -11.41 2.76 -2.81
CA LYS A 442 -12.29 3.85 -2.42
C LYS A 442 -12.55 3.85 -0.91
N VAL A 443 -12.59 5.03 -0.31
CA VAL A 443 -13.14 5.20 1.04
C VAL A 443 -14.65 5.02 0.97
N SER A 444 -15.15 3.96 1.60
CA SER A 444 -16.57 3.71 1.76
C SER A 444 -17.17 4.64 2.82
N GLY A 445 -18.27 5.32 2.47
CA GLY A 445 -19.02 6.18 3.39
C GLY A 445 -19.85 5.42 4.43
N ASN A 446 -19.86 4.08 4.37
CA ASN A 446 -20.58 3.22 5.30
C ASN A 446 -19.57 2.56 6.24
N VAL A 447 -19.80 2.65 7.56
CA VAL A 447 -19.12 1.80 8.55
C VAL A 447 -19.49 0.35 8.21
N SER A 448 -18.60 -0.34 7.51
CA SER A 448 -18.82 -1.73 7.16
C SER A 448 -18.54 -2.57 8.42
N VAL A 449 -19.51 -3.39 8.83
CA VAL A 449 -19.23 -4.43 9.82
C VAL A 449 -18.41 -5.47 9.09
N ASN A 450 -17.09 -5.40 9.25
CA ASN A 450 -16.18 -6.39 8.70
C ASN A 450 -16.51 -7.77 9.31
N ASN A 451 -17.16 -8.62 8.51
CA ASN A 451 -17.16 -10.07 8.75
C ASN A 451 -15.72 -10.54 8.49
N LYS A 452 -14.88 -10.52 9.52
CA LYS A 452 -13.63 -11.28 9.48
C LYS A 452 -14.03 -12.75 9.40
N ASP A 453 -13.97 -13.33 8.20
CA ASP A 453 -13.92 -14.79 7.97
C ASP A 453 -12.57 -15.36 8.44
N GLY A 454 -12.12 -14.95 9.63
CA GLY A 454 -11.03 -15.63 10.34
C GLY A 454 -11.61 -16.93 10.89
N SER A 455 -11.29 -18.04 10.23
CA SER A 455 -11.48 -19.44 10.71
C SER A 455 -12.76 -19.74 11.50
N ILE A 456 -13.88 -19.06 11.19
CA ILE A 456 -15.16 -19.39 11.81
C ILE A 456 -15.50 -20.79 11.32
N ASN A 457 -15.58 -21.73 12.27
CA ASN A 457 -16.15 -23.05 12.04
C ASN A 457 -17.48 -22.83 11.29
N LYS A 458 -17.53 -23.14 9.98
CA LYS A 458 -18.61 -22.78 9.02
C LYS A 458 -20.02 -23.24 9.44
N ASN A 459 -20.11 -23.88 10.59
CA ASN A 459 -21.30 -24.42 11.21
C ASN A 459 -21.92 -23.48 12.27
N VAL A 460 -21.23 -22.44 12.74
CA VAL A 460 -21.79 -21.51 13.75
C VAL A 460 -22.81 -20.57 13.12
N ARG A 461 -24.05 -20.57 13.62
CA ARG A 461 -25.11 -19.66 13.14
C ARG A 461 -25.87 -19.04 14.30
N ILE A 462 -26.12 -17.73 14.22
CA ILE A 462 -27.07 -17.02 15.08
C ILE A 462 -28.37 -16.79 14.31
N THR A 463 -29.49 -17.19 14.90
CA THR A 463 -30.84 -16.86 14.42
C THR A 463 -31.61 -16.12 15.51
N ALA A 464 -32.49 -15.21 15.12
CA ALA A 464 -33.42 -14.52 16.00
C ALA A 464 -34.81 -14.66 15.40
N ARG A 465 -35.75 -15.27 16.12
CA ARG A 465 -37.11 -15.53 15.63
C ARG A 465 -38.16 -15.22 16.72
N PRO A 466 -39.15 -14.35 16.45
CA PRO A 466 -39.34 -13.57 15.22
C PRO A 466 -38.29 -12.46 15.06
N ASN A 467 -37.98 -12.07 13.82
CA ASN A 467 -37.17 -10.90 13.50
C ASN A 467 -37.65 -10.31 12.15
N PRO A 468 -38.28 -9.13 12.12
CA PRO A 468 -38.50 -8.22 13.24
C PRO A 468 -39.34 -8.81 14.39
N CYS A 469 -39.09 -8.37 15.63
CA CYS A 469 -39.84 -8.76 16.82
C CYS A 469 -40.63 -7.58 17.38
N ASN A 470 -41.73 -7.85 18.09
CA ASN A 470 -42.62 -6.82 18.67
C ASN A 470 -42.42 -6.56 20.16
N SER A 471 -41.83 -7.51 20.89
CA SER A 471 -41.47 -7.36 22.30
C SER A 471 -40.32 -8.26 22.71
N SER A 472 -40.22 -9.44 22.12
CA SER A 472 -39.17 -10.41 22.42
C SER A 472 -38.82 -11.25 21.19
N THR A 473 -37.61 -11.78 21.18
CA THR A 473 -37.17 -12.74 20.16
C THR A 473 -36.44 -13.90 20.82
N VAL A 474 -36.56 -15.08 20.23
CA VAL A 474 -35.74 -16.23 20.58
C VAL A 474 -34.45 -16.16 19.79
N ILE A 475 -33.34 -15.96 20.49
CA ILE A 475 -31.99 -16.01 19.95
C ILE A 475 -31.48 -17.44 20.07
N THR A 476 -31.16 -18.06 18.94
CA THR A 476 -30.64 -19.42 18.88
C THR A 476 -29.27 -19.41 18.22
N ILE A 477 -28.29 -20.02 18.89
CA ILE A 477 -26.92 -20.17 18.43
C ILE A 477 -26.65 -21.67 18.21
N THR A 478 -26.37 -22.07 16.98
CA THR A 478 -26.15 -23.48 16.57
C THR A 478 -24.72 -23.70 16.12
N GLY A 479 -24.28 -24.98 16.12
CA GLY A 479 -23.02 -25.41 15.48
C GLY A 479 -21.75 -24.98 16.20
N MET A 480 -21.87 -24.71 17.50
CA MET A 480 -20.75 -24.37 18.38
C MET A 480 -20.07 -25.64 18.90
N GLY A 481 -18.74 -25.63 18.95
CA GLY A 481 -17.96 -26.53 19.80
C GLY A 481 -18.07 -26.14 21.29
N THR A 482 -17.21 -26.70 22.15
CA THR A 482 -17.05 -26.21 23.53
C THR A 482 -16.45 -24.81 23.50
N GLY A 483 -17.05 -23.81 24.16
CA GLY A 483 -16.43 -22.48 24.31
C GLY A 483 -17.33 -21.23 24.20
N LEU A 484 -18.66 -21.35 24.06
CA LEU A 484 -19.54 -20.17 24.17
C LEU A 484 -19.46 -19.57 25.57
N SER A 485 -19.05 -18.31 25.68
CA SER A 485 -18.79 -17.62 26.95
C SER A 485 -19.90 -16.64 27.33
N TYR A 486 -20.39 -15.85 26.38
CA TYR A 486 -21.50 -14.91 26.59
C TYR A 486 -22.22 -14.54 25.29
N VAL A 487 -23.43 -14.00 25.45
CA VAL A 487 -24.22 -13.38 24.39
C VAL A 487 -24.68 -12.00 24.85
N ASP A 488 -24.32 -10.98 24.07
CA ASP A 488 -24.65 -9.58 24.32
C ASP A 488 -25.62 -9.06 23.25
N VAL A 489 -26.44 -8.09 23.63
CA VAL A 489 -27.25 -7.31 22.68
C VAL A 489 -26.85 -5.85 22.83
N TYR A 490 -26.55 -5.21 21.70
CA TYR A 490 -26.17 -3.80 21.63
C TYR A 490 -27.21 -3.01 20.83
N SER A 491 -27.43 -1.75 21.21
CA SER A 491 -28.10 -0.77 20.35
C SER A 491 -27.16 -0.27 19.25
N VAL A 492 -27.72 0.33 18.20
CA VAL A 492 -26.95 0.90 17.06
C VAL A 492 -25.90 1.95 17.43
N ASN A 493 -26.06 2.61 18.57
CA ASN A 493 -25.08 3.58 19.11
C ASN A 493 -23.95 2.93 19.92
N GLY A 494 -23.87 1.58 19.95
CA GLY A 494 -22.82 0.84 20.65
C GLY A 494 -23.08 0.58 22.14
N SER A 495 -24.20 1.06 22.71
CA SER A 495 -24.54 0.77 24.12
C SER A 495 -24.95 -0.69 24.29
N ARG A 496 -24.40 -1.39 25.29
CA ARG A 496 -24.82 -2.76 25.63
C ARG A 496 -26.13 -2.73 26.41
N VAL A 497 -27.18 -3.31 25.84
CA VAL A 497 -28.54 -3.35 26.42
C VAL A 497 -28.90 -4.69 27.05
N ASN A 498 -28.14 -5.75 26.75
CA ASN A 498 -28.26 -7.05 27.42
C ASN A 498 -26.90 -7.76 27.48
N HIS A 499 -26.67 -8.53 28.53
CA HIS A 499 -25.51 -9.41 28.71
C HIS A 499 -25.94 -10.72 29.34
N VAL A 500 -25.68 -11.84 28.67
CA VAL A 500 -26.02 -13.17 29.16
C VAL A 500 -24.76 -14.03 29.22
N PRO A 501 -24.18 -14.25 30.42
CA PRO A 501 -23.04 -15.14 30.58
C PRO A 501 -23.46 -16.60 30.46
N ILE A 502 -22.68 -17.40 29.75
CA ILE A 502 -22.92 -18.83 29.53
C ILE A 502 -21.85 -19.62 30.28
N ARG A 503 -22.24 -20.25 31.39
CA ARG A 503 -21.29 -20.96 32.28
C ARG A 503 -21.13 -22.44 31.95
N ASN A 504 -22.07 -23.05 31.24
CA ASN A 504 -22.10 -24.49 30.93
C ASN A 504 -22.70 -24.75 29.54
N ALA A 505 -22.05 -24.25 28.48
CA ALA A 505 -22.50 -24.49 27.12
C ALA A 505 -22.35 -25.99 26.76
N ARG A 506 -23.46 -26.68 26.49
CA ARG A 506 -23.40 -28.00 25.86
C ARG A 506 -23.07 -27.82 24.37
N PRO A 507 -22.24 -28.70 23.77
CA PRO A 507 -21.98 -28.65 22.34
C PRO A 507 -23.29 -28.71 21.52
N GLY A 508 -23.38 -27.91 20.45
CA GLY A 508 -24.42 -28.04 19.43
C GLY A 508 -25.53 -26.97 19.40
N LEU A 509 -26.05 -26.50 20.55
CA LEU A 509 -27.18 -25.56 20.56
C LEU A 509 -27.33 -24.78 21.89
N VAL A 510 -27.44 -23.45 21.82
CA VAL A 510 -27.89 -22.61 22.94
C VAL A 510 -29.04 -21.71 22.47
N THR A 511 -30.08 -21.63 23.28
CA THR A 511 -31.25 -20.79 23.02
C THR A 511 -31.52 -19.88 24.21
N MET A 512 -31.83 -18.62 23.95
CA MET A 512 -32.18 -17.63 24.95
C MET A 512 -33.26 -16.68 24.42
N ILE A 513 -34.03 -16.09 25.34
CA ILE A 513 -35.04 -15.09 24.99
C ILE A 513 -34.44 -13.72 25.31
N TRP A 514 -34.47 -12.81 24.33
CA TRP A 514 -34.24 -11.40 24.59
C TRP A 514 -35.59 -10.68 24.71
N ASP A 515 -35.77 -9.96 25.81
CA ASP A 515 -36.92 -9.09 26.07
C ASP A 515 -36.53 -7.62 25.76
N GLY A 516 -37.15 -7.08 24.72
CA GLY A 516 -36.99 -5.71 24.24
C GLY A 516 -38.02 -4.72 24.80
N ASN A 517 -38.89 -5.11 25.74
CA ASN A 517 -39.95 -4.24 26.27
C ASN A 517 -39.45 -2.94 26.93
N LYS A 518 -38.18 -2.88 27.31
CA LYS A 518 -37.55 -1.67 27.88
C LYS A 518 -36.68 -0.91 26.87
N GLN A 519 -36.65 -1.35 25.61
CA GLN A 519 -35.77 -0.85 24.56
C GLN A 519 -36.59 -0.15 23.46
N PRO A 520 -36.12 0.99 22.91
CA PRO A 520 -36.83 1.69 21.83
C PRO A 520 -36.95 0.82 20.56
N SER A 521 -37.95 1.08 19.71
CA SER A 521 -38.00 0.47 18.37
C SER A 521 -36.75 0.85 17.59
N GLY A 522 -36.14 -0.11 16.89
CA GLY A 522 -34.90 0.14 16.15
C GLY A 522 -34.10 -1.12 15.84
N ILE A 523 -32.89 -0.91 15.33
CA ILE A 523 -31.93 -1.97 15.03
C ILE A 523 -31.07 -2.25 16.27
N TYR A 524 -30.85 -3.53 16.53
CA TYR A 524 -30.01 -4.07 17.57
C TYR A 524 -29.02 -5.08 16.97
N ILE A 525 -27.87 -5.26 17.62
CA ILE A 525 -26.84 -6.23 17.22
C ILE A 525 -26.68 -7.26 18.32
N ILE A 526 -26.94 -8.52 18.00
CA ILE A 526 -26.62 -9.68 18.84
C ILE A 526 -25.15 -10.02 18.60
N LYS A 527 -24.38 -10.24 19.66
CA LYS A 527 -22.97 -10.63 19.59
C LYS A 527 -22.73 -11.80 20.54
N ALA A 528 -22.16 -12.89 20.03
CA ALA A 528 -21.81 -14.06 20.83
C ALA A 528 -20.32 -14.35 20.75
N SER A 529 -19.69 -14.60 21.91
CA SER A 529 -18.26 -14.91 22.02
C SER A 529 -18.07 -16.41 22.21
N ILE A 530 -17.26 -17.02 21.34
CA ILE A 530 -17.00 -18.47 21.30
C ILE A 530 -15.49 -18.67 21.22
N GLY A 531 -14.85 -19.00 22.35
CA GLY A 531 -13.38 -18.99 22.44
C GLY A 531 -12.82 -17.62 22.07
N GLU A 532 -11.88 -17.58 21.12
CA GLU A 532 -11.29 -16.34 20.57
C GLU A 532 -12.13 -15.71 19.44
N CYS A 533 -13.19 -16.39 18.98
CA CYS A 533 -14.04 -15.93 17.89
C CYS A 533 -15.24 -15.14 18.39
N MET A 534 -15.76 -14.25 17.54
CA MET A 534 -17.05 -13.59 17.76
C MET A 534 -17.92 -13.61 16.53
N VAL A 535 -19.21 -13.86 16.75
CA VAL A 535 -20.25 -13.89 15.72
C VAL A 535 -21.33 -12.87 16.05
N CYS A 536 -21.82 -12.17 15.02
CA CYS A 536 -22.83 -11.12 15.19
C CYS A 536 -24.07 -11.34 14.30
N LYS A 537 -25.23 -10.83 14.73
CA LYS A 537 -26.48 -10.86 13.96
C LYS A 537 -27.31 -9.61 14.19
N ARG A 538 -27.83 -9.04 13.10
CA ARG A 538 -28.79 -7.92 13.15
C ARG A 538 -30.17 -8.39 13.62
N LEU A 539 -30.75 -7.64 14.55
CA LEU A 539 -32.09 -7.80 15.12
C LEU A 539 -32.88 -6.50 14.94
N ILE A 540 -34.16 -6.60 14.60
CA ILE A 540 -35.06 -5.45 14.47
C ILE A 540 -36.16 -5.59 15.52
N LEU A 541 -36.34 -4.56 16.34
CA LEU A 541 -37.44 -4.42 17.28
C LEU A 541 -38.41 -3.38 16.72
N MET A 542 -39.66 -3.77 16.48
CA MET A 542 -40.73 -2.90 15.99
C MET A 542 -41.93 -3.03 16.91
N ARG A 543 -42.20 -2.01 17.71
CA ARG A 543 -43.43 -1.93 18.49
C ARG A 543 -44.62 -1.53 17.64
#